data_AF-M3JF89-F1
#
_entry.id   AF-M3JF89-F1
#
_cell.length_a   1.000
_cell.length_b   1.000
_cell.length_c   1.000
_cell.angle_alpha   90.00
_cell.angle_beta   90.00
_cell.angle_gamma   90.00
#
_symmetry.space_group_name_H-M   'P 1'
#
loop_
_entity.id
_entity.type
_entity.pdbx_description
1 polymer ?
#
loop_
_entity_poly.entity_id
_entity_poly.type
_entity_poly.pdbx_seq_one_letter_code
_entity_poly.pdbx_strand_id
1 'polypeptide(L)'
;MSCEDEHYHSHSHSHSHNHNHDDNDHIAPIPTSSSQSLNSKIDTYKVTALNMANPTDDLPKLFKDTTTKYQIKPVIRSDCDEQLIINIPFLNGSVKLYSVILRTNGGSYCPRTIKLFKNDKTIDFDNVDQKKPVQTITHPHVGVADYDDEDDDLPEVLQSDDDFVEHFVSRHKFTGVQQLTIFIENIYDDEGEEECRVHSIELRGEFTELNKDPVITLYESAANPADHKNITVVDHQHVTQ
;
A
#
# COMPACT_ATOMS: atom_id res chain seq x y z
N MET A 1 41.75 -58.33 -37.57
CA MET A 1 40.34 -58.31 -37.11
C MET A 1 39.94 -56.84 -37.13
N SER A 2 39.52 -56.28 -38.28
CA SER A 2 38.12 -56.05 -38.75
C SER A 2 37.32 -55.19 -37.75
N CYS A 3 37.12 -53.89 -37.94
CA CYS A 3 36.18 -53.19 -38.86
C CYS A 3 34.69 -53.36 -38.47
N GLU A 4 34.03 -52.20 -38.20
CA GLU A 4 32.62 -51.82 -38.50
C GLU A 4 31.53 -52.67 -37.78
N ASP A 5 30.24 -52.32 -37.62
CA ASP A 5 29.34 -51.30 -38.14
C ASP A 5 28.05 -51.32 -37.27
N GLU A 6 27.14 -50.40 -37.55
CA GLU A 6 25.86 -50.06 -36.90
C GLU A 6 24.78 -51.17 -36.73
N HIS A 7 23.75 -50.91 -35.91
CA HIS A 7 22.34 -50.75 -36.35
C HIS A 7 21.28 -50.71 -35.21
N TYR A 8 20.53 -49.60 -35.19
CA TYR A 8 19.08 -49.38 -34.93
C TYR A 8 18.19 -50.46 -34.30
N HIS A 9 17.32 -50.06 -33.35
CA HIS A 9 15.85 -50.19 -33.50
C HIS A 9 15.05 -49.36 -32.47
N SER A 10 13.97 -48.78 -32.99
CA SER A 10 12.94 -47.91 -32.39
C SER A 10 12.03 -48.59 -31.38
N HIS A 11 11.50 -47.87 -30.39
CA HIS A 11 10.07 -47.94 -30.05
C HIS A 11 9.56 -46.63 -29.41
N SER A 12 8.48 -46.15 -30.02
CA SER A 12 7.62 -45.03 -29.70
C SER A 12 6.82 -45.22 -28.41
N HIS A 13 6.79 -44.21 -27.53
CA HIS A 13 5.62 -43.95 -26.69
C HIS A 13 5.40 -42.44 -26.53
N SER A 14 4.35 -41.97 -27.20
CA SER A 14 3.73 -40.67 -27.02
C SER A 14 3.06 -40.60 -25.65
N HIS A 15 3.57 -39.74 -24.77
CA HIS A 15 2.79 -39.26 -23.62
C HIS A 15 2.58 -37.76 -23.79
N SER A 16 1.41 -37.44 -24.35
CA SER A 16 0.80 -36.12 -24.25
C SER A 16 0.48 -35.87 -22.78
N HIS A 17 1.35 -35.11 -22.12
CA HIS A 17 1.02 -34.50 -20.85
C HIS A 17 0.50 -33.10 -21.14
N ASN A 18 -0.83 -32.99 -21.11
CA ASN A 18 -1.55 -31.74 -21.01
C ASN A 18 -1.27 -31.15 -19.61
N HIS A 19 -0.18 -30.41 -19.50
CA HIS A 19 0.11 -29.64 -18.29
C HIS A 19 -0.64 -28.31 -18.38
N ASN A 20 -1.80 -28.30 -17.74
CA ASN A 20 -2.43 -27.07 -17.28
C ASN A 20 -1.60 -26.57 -16.08
N HIS A 21 -0.49 -25.89 -16.35
CA HIS A 21 0.22 -25.12 -15.32
C HIS A 21 -0.36 -23.72 -15.33
N ASP A 22 -1.23 -23.49 -14.35
CA ASP A 22 -1.62 -22.17 -13.90
C ASP A 22 -0.34 -21.35 -13.68
N ASP A 23 -0.24 -20.27 -14.45
CA ASP A 23 0.80 -19.25 -14.40
C ASP A 23 0.98 -18.72 -12.98
N ASN A 24 2.14 -18.98 -12.39
CA ASN A 24 2.81 -18.00 -11.54
C ASN A 24 4.31 -18.22 -11.67
N ASP A 25 4.79 -17.83 -12.84
CA ASP A 25 6.13 -17.36 -13.14
C ASP A 25 7.01 -17.08 -11.90
N HIS A 26 8.14 -17.77 -11.81
CA HIS A 26 9.28 -17.44 -10.94
C HIS A 26 10.02 -16.18 -11.40
N ILE A 27 9.29 -15.17 -11.89
CA ILE A 27 9.88 -13.89 -12.24
C ILE A 27 10.34 -13.24 -10.94
N ALA A 28 11.65 -13.13 -10.78
CA ALA A 28 12.25 -12.36 -9.69
C ALA A 28 11.61 -10.97 -9.66
N PRO A 29 11.15 -10.49 -8.50
CA PRO A 29 10.51 -9.20 -8.42
C PRO A 29 11.46 -8.12 -8.93
N ILE A 30 10.91 -7.17 -9.69
CA ILE A 30 11.69 -6.05 -10.20
C ILE A 30 12.23 -5.27 -8.99
N PRO A 31 13.55 -5.10 -8.85
CA PRO A 31 14.12 -4.40 -7.71
C PRO A 31 13.65 -2.94 -7.67
N THR A 32 13.67 -2.35 -6.48
CA THR A 32 13.44 -0.92 -6.28
C THR A 32 14.74 -0.19 -5.95
N SER A 33 14.70 1.14 -5.96
CA SER A 33 15.80 2.00 -5.53
C SER A 33 15.34 3.04 -4.51
N SER A 34 16.25 3.54 -3.68
CA SER A 34 15.97 4.58 -2.69
C SER A 34 15.41 5.88 -3.27
N SER A 35 15.74 6.19 -4.54
CA SER A 35 15.16 7.33 -5.27
C SER A 35 13.65 7.21 -5.52
N GLN A 36 13.07 6.02 -5.37
CA GLN A 36 11.65 5.76 -5.51
C GLN A 36 10.89 5.91 -4.19
N SER A 37 11.52 6.44 -3.13
CA SER A 37 10.86 6.66 -1.85
C SER A 37 9.67 7.62 -1.98
N LEU A 38 8.54 7.18 -1.43
CA LEU A 38 7.27 7.90 -1.39
C LEU A 38 7.04 8.61 -0.05
N ASN A 39 7.96 8.51 0.92
CA ASN A 39 7.76 9.05 2.27
C ASN A 39 7.50 10.57 2.24
N SER A 40 8.17 11.31 1.35
CA SER A 40 7.91 12.75 1.12
C SER A 40 6.56 13.06 0.47
N LYS A 41 5.83 12.04 0.02
CA LYS A 41 4.52 12.14 -0.64
C LYS A 41 3.37 11.69 0.25
N ILE A 42 3.64 11.32 1.50
CA ILE A 42 2.64 10.97 2.50
C ILE A 42 2.09 12.26 3.13
N ASP A 43 0.77 12.35 3.30
CA ASP A 43 0.13 13.43 4.05
C ASP A 43 0.21 13.10 5.55
N THR A 44 1.37 13.36 6.15
CA THR A 44 1.69 12.96 7.54
C THR A 44 0.71 13.48 8.59
N TYR A 45 0.08 14.63 8.33
CA TYR A 45 -0.95 15.22 9.21
C TYR A 45 -2.26 14.45 9.21
N LYS A 46 -2.49 13.57 8.24
CA LYS A 46 -3.69 12.75 8.12
C LYS A 46 -3.43 11.25 8.31
N VAL A 47 -2.20 10.87 8.65
CA VAL A 47 -1.92 9.48 9.02
C VAL A 47 -2.63 9.20 10.34
N THR A 48 -3.30 8.05 10.41
CA THR A 48 -4.01 7.60 11.62
C THR A 48 -3.69 6.15 11.90
N ALA A 49 -3.79 5.74 13.16
CA ALA A 49 -3.62 4.36 13.58
C ALA A 49 -4.74 3.95 14.55
N LEU A 50 -5.12 2.67 14.52
CA LEU A 50 -6.03 2.06 15.48
C LEU A 50 -5.26 1.01 16.27
N ASN A 51 -5.55 0.92 17.58
CA ASN A 51 -4.84 0.10 18.56
C ASN A 51 -3.35 0.45 18.67
N MET A 52 -3.03 1.74 18.86
CA MET A 52 -1.66 2.22 19.05
C MET A 52 -1.51 2.79 20.46
N ALA A 53 -0.52 2.33 21.22
CA ALA A 53 -0.25 2.80 22.59
C ALA A 53 0.43 4.18 22.64
N ASN A 54 1.24 4.49 21.62
CA ASN A 54 1.97 5.75 21.53
C ASN A 54 1.03 6.97 21.34
N PRO A 55 1.49 8.18 21.71
CA PRO A 55 0.84 9.42 21.30
C PRO A 55 0.77 9.54 19.77
N THR A 56 -0.30 10.15 19.25
CA THR A 56 -0.51 10.31 17.80
C THR A 56 0.60 11.07 17.08
N ASP A 57 1.33 11.94 17.79
CA ASP A 57 2.45 12.73 17.27
C ASP A 57 3.68 11.88 16.92
N ASP A 58 3.74 10.64 17.39
CA ASP A 58 4.79 9.69 17.05
C ASP A 58 4.57 9.01 15.69
N LEU A 59 3.32 8.95 15.21
CA LEU A 59 2.98 8.21 14.00
C LEU A 59 3.66 8.72 12.73
N PRO A 60 3.80 10.04 12.49
CA PRO A 60 4.61 10.56 11.39
C PRO A 60 6.09 10.14 11.46
N LYS A 61 6.61 9.84 12.66
CA LYS A 61 8.02 9.49 12.87
C LYS A 61 8.35 8.08 12.37
N LEU A 62 7.36 7.26 12.00
CA LEU A 62 7.58 6.00 11.27
C LEU A 62 8.20 6.23 9.88
N PHE A 63 7.89 7.36 9.25
CA PHE A 63 8.33 7.66 7.89
C PHE A 63 9.66 8.41 7.92
N LYS A 64 10.75 7.65 7.97
CA LYS A 64 12.12 8.18 8.00
C LYS A 64 12.61 8.57 6.61
N ASP A 65 13.60 9.44 6.57
CA ASP A 65 14.39 9.75 5.37
C ASP A 65 15.76 9.02 5.40
N THR A 66 16.58 9.21 4.37
CA THR A 66 17.91 8.59 4.28
C THR A 66 18.82 8.92 5.46
N THR A 67 18.65 10.06 6.11
CA THR A 67 19.49 10.50 7.23
C THR A 67 19.01 9.92 8.56
N THR A 68 17.71 9.66 8.69
CA THR A 68 17.05 9.21 9.92
C THR A 68 16.64 7.74 9.88
N LYS A 69 16.85 7.02 8.77
CA LYS A 69 16.42 5.61 8.60
C LYS A 69 16.95 4.68 9.69
N TYR A 70 18.13 4.96 10.25
CA TYR A 70 18.73 4.13 11.30
C TYR A 70 18.24 4.47 12.71
N GLN A 71 17.44 5.53 12.89
CA GLN A 71 16.80 5.84 14.17
C GLN A 71 15.70 4.82 14.45
N ILE A 72 15.75 4.18 15.61
CA ILE A 72 14.80 3.14 16.01
C ILE A 72 13.77 3.63 17.04
N LYS A 73 13.89 4.88 17.49
CA LYS A 73 12.90 5.56 18.35
C LYS A 73 12.06 6.59 17.56
N PRO A 74 10.80 6.83 17.95
CA PRO A 74 10.01 6.02 18.89
C PRO A 74 9.66 4.65 18.28
N VAL A 75 9.43 3.66 19.13
CA VAL A 75 8.86 2.36 18.73
C VAL A 75 7.36 2.49 18.77
N ILE A 76 6.68 2.24 17.65
CA ILE A 76 5.23 2.17 17.62
C ILE A 76 4.79 0.80 18.12
N ARG A 77 3.99 0.80 19.18
CA ARG A 77 3.48 -0.37 19.88
C ARG A 77 1.97 -0.47 19.76
N SER A 78 1.44 -1.68 19.68
CA SER A 78 0.00 -1.89 19.86
C SER A 78 -0.41 -1.77 21.34
N ASP A 79 -1.68 -1.49 21.63
CA ASP A 79 -2.13 -1.13 22.98
C ASP A 79 -2.83 -2.29 23.73
N CYS A 80 -3.76 -2.97 23.08
CA CYS A 80 -4.61 -4.00 23.72
C CYS A 80 -4.27 -5.43 23.33
N ASP A 81 -3.80 -5.63 22.10
CA ASP A 81 -3.48 -6.93 21.48
C ASP A 81 -2.48 -6.71 20.34
N GLU A 82 -2.09 -7.77 19.62
CA GLU A 82 -1.04 -7.71 18.60
C GLU A 82 -1.49 -7.04 17.29
N GLN A 83 -2.77 -6.68 17.18
CA GLN A 83 -3.36 -6.14 15.96
C GLN A 83 -3.10 -4.65 15.84
N LEU A 84 -2.66 -4.18 14.67
CA LEU A 84 -2.40 -2.75 14.44
C LEU A 84 -2.87 -2.35 13.05
N ILE A 85 -3.69 -1.30 12.95
CA ILE A 85 -4.11 -0.73 11.66
C ILE A 85 -3.46 0.64 11.50
N ILE A 86 -2.76 0.87 10.38
CA ILE A 86 -2.15 2.16 10.02
C ILE A 86 -2.73 2.63 8.68
N ASN A 87 -3.34 3.80 8.68
CA ASN A 87 -3.91 4.45 7.50
C ASN A 87 -2.96 5.54 7.00
N ILE A 88 -2.46 5.38 5.77
CA ILE A 88 -1.41 6.19 5.16
C ILE A 88 -1.99 6.89 3.91
N PRO A 89 -2.56 8.09 4.04
CA PRO A 89 -2.95 8.90 2.90
C PRO A 89 -1.73 9.52 2.21
N PHE A 90 -1.78 9.61 0.89
CA PHE A 90 -0.81 10.38 0.10
C PHE A 90 -1.30 11.82 -0.08
N LEU A 91 -0.37 12.72 -0.42
CA LEU A 91 -0.66 14.08 -0.88
C LEU A 91 -1.53 14.05 -2.15
N ASN A 92 -1.91 15.22 -2.67
CA ASN A 92 -2.81 15.37 -3.81
C ASN A 92 -2.28 14.73 -5.11
N GLY A 93 -2.40 13.41 -5.22
CA GLY A 93 -1.79 12.60 -6.25
C GLY A 93 -2.25 11.15 -6.19
N SER A 94 -1.72 10.37 -7.12
CA SER A 94 -1.95 8.95 -7.26
C SER A 94 -0.61 8.22 -7.22
N VAL A 95 -0.53 7.18 -6.41
CA VAL A 95 0.65 6.33 -6.27
C VAL A 95 0.49 5.03 -7.04
N LYS A 96 1.60 4.59 -7.64
CA LYS A 96 1.81 3.21 -8.05
C LYS A 96 2.83 2.58 -7.11
N LEU A 97 2.39 1.71 -6.21
CA LEU A 97 3.25 1.13 -5.16
C LEU A 97 4.05 -0.04 -5.74
N TYR A 98 5.34 -0.09 -5.40
CA TYR A 98 6.29 -1.12 -5.81
C TYR A 98 6.68 -2.05 -4.67
N SER A 99 6.94 -1.49 -3.50
CA SER A 99 7.27 -2.26 -2.30
C SER A 99 6.96 -1.48 -1.03
N VAL A 100 6.85 -2.25 0.06
CA VAL A 100 6.75 -1.77 1.44
C VAL A 100 7.97 -2.31 2.17
N ILE A 101 8.81 -1.43 2.70
CA ILE A 101 9.95 -1.80 3.53
C ILE A 101 9.58 -1.53 4.98
N LEU A 102 9.78 -2.52 5.83
CA LEU A 102 9.47 -2.45 7.25
C LEU A 102 10.74 -2.67 8.05
N ARG A 103 10.93 -1.87 9.09
CA ARG A 103 11.83 -2.19 10.20
C ARG A 103 10.99 -2.42 11.44
N THR A 104 11.01 -3.65 11.92
CA THR A 104 10.17 -4.17 13.00
C THR A 104 11.04 -4.78 14.07
N ASN A 105 10.43 -5.22 15.16
CA ASN A 105 11.11 -6.11 16.09
C ASN A 105 11.37 -7.48 15.43
N GLY A 106 12.46 -8.14 15.81
CA GLY A 106 12.91 -9.42 15.29
C GLY A 106 12.76 -10.60 16.25
N GLY A 107 12.20 -10.38 17.44
CA GLY A 107 11.93 -11.38 18.46
C GLY A 107 10.43 -11.54 18.69
N SER A 108 9.99 -11.53 19.94
CA SER A 108 8.61 -11.92 20.32
C SER A 108 7.54 -10.91 19.90
N TYR A 109 7.93 -9.69 19.55
CA TYR A 109 7.01 -8.62 19.10
C TYR A 109 6.99 -8.44 17.58
N CYS A 110 7.54 -9.42 16.84
CA CYS A 110 7.72 -9.35 15.39
C CYS A 110 6.40 -9.59 14.64
N PRO A 111 5.94 -8.66 13.77
CA PRO A 111 4.78 -8.88 12.91
C PRO A 111 4.96 -10.11 12.03
N ARG A 112 3.90 -10.89 11.85
CA ARG A 112 3.91 -12.07 10.97
C ARG A 112 3.01 -11.90 9.77
N THR A 113 1.72 -11.59 9.99
CA THR A 113 0.75 -11.48 8.89
C THR A 113 0.35 -10.03 8.69
N ILE A 114 0.62 -9.51 7.48
CA ILE A 114 0.34 -8.12 7.11
C ILE A 114 -0.59 -8.10 5.91
N LYS A 115 -1.77 -7.48 6.07
CA LYS A 115 -2.78 -7.30 5.02
C LYS A 115 -2.73 -5.86 4.51
N LEU A 116 -2.69 -5.69 3.19
CA LEU A 116 -2.67 -4.39 2.53
C LEU A 116 -3.99 -4.10 1.84
N PHE A 117 -4.57 -2.92 2.13
CA PHE A 117 -5.76 -2.40 1.46
C PHE A 117 -5.42 -1.07 0.79
N LYS A 118 -6.13 -0.73 -0.30
CA LYS A 118 -5.95 0.55 -0.98
C LYS A 118 -7.28 1.27 -1.13
N ASN A 119 -7.26 2.59 -0.97
CA ASN A 119 -8.38 3.49 -1.22
C ASN A 119 -9.67 3.17 -0.44
N ASP A 120 -9.58 2.42 0.64
CA ASP A 120 -10.68 2.18 1.56
C ASP A 120 -10.36 2.86 2.89
N LYS A 121 -11.10 3.93 3.20
CA LYS A 121 -10.97 4.73 4.42
C LYS A 121 -11.73 4.15 5.60
N THR A 122 -12.50 3.11 5.37
CA THR A 122 -13.44 2.54 6.33
C THR A 122 -12.90 1.26 6.95
N ILE A 123 -11.64 0.89 6.73
CA ILE A 123 -11.04 -0.30 7.35
C ILE A 123 -10.90 -0.06 8.86
N ASP A 124 -11.51 -0.96 9.63
CA ASP A 124 -11.46 -1.04 11.09
C ASP A 124 -11.54 -2.51 11.53
N PHE A 125 -11.40 -2.78 12.83
CA PHE A 125 -11.44 -4.15 13.37
C PHE A 125 -12.80 -4.85 13.21
N ASP A 126 -13.90 -4.10 13.09
CA ASP A 126 -15.23 -4.69 12.90
C ASP A 126 -15.43 -5.26 11.48
N ASN A 127 -14.75 -4.68 10.48
CA ASN A 127 -14.95 -5.03 9.08
C ASN A 127 -13.73 -5.55 8.33
N VAL A 128 -12.53 -5.51 8.91
CA VAL A 128 -11.28 -5.90 8.22
C VAL A 128 -11.30 -7.34 7.73
N ASP A 129 -11.90 -8.27 8.47
CA ASP A 129 -12.00 -9.68 8.09
C ASP A 129 -13.06 -9.96 7.01
N GLN A 130 -14.01 -9.05 6.84
CA GLN A 130 -15.05 -9.14 5.83
C GLN A 130 -14.57 -8.61 4.48
N LYS A 131 -13.49 -7.82 4.49
CA LYS A 131 -12.95 -7.17 3.29
C LYS A 131 -11.75 -7.94 2.77
N LYS A 132 -11.70 -8.09 1.45
CA LYS A 132 -10.59 -8.76 0.78
C LYS A 132 -9.38 -7.82 0.70
N PRO A 133 -8.23 -8.16 1.29
CA PRO A 133 -7.00 -7.39 1.09
C PRO A 133 -6.55 -7.47 -0.38
N VAL A 134 -5.90 -6.41 -0.85
CA VAL A 134 -5.30 -6.38 -2.19
C VAL A 134 -4.15 -7.39 -2.28
N GLN A 135 -3.38 -7.48 -1.20
CA GLN A 135 -2.30 -8.44 -1.02
C GLN A 135 -2.11 -8.73 0.47
N THR A 136 -1.84 -9.99 0.79
CA THR A 136 -1.38 -10.42 2.11
C THR A 136 0.10 -10.76 2.01
N ILE A 137 0.86 -10.36 3.02
CA ILE A 137 2.30 -10.50 3.14
C ILE A 137 2.58 -11.33 4.40
N THR A 138 3.46 -12.32 4.27
CA THR A 138 4.08 -12.97 5.42
C THR A 138 5.42 -12.28 5.68
N HIS A 139 5.50 -11.54 6.77
CA HIS A 139 6.73 -10.91 7.23
C HIS A 139 7.61 -11.99 7.89
N PRO A 140 8.91 -12.08 7.55
CA PRO A 140 9.82 -13.05 8.15
C PRO A 140 10.15 -12.63 9.59
N HIS A 141 10.56 -13.60 10.41
CA HIS A 141 11.00 -13.36 11.78
C HIS A 141 12.40 -12.73 11.81
N VAL A 142 12.48 -11.46 11.38
CA VAL A 142 13.73 -10.69 11.23
C VAL A 142 13.43 -9.24 11.60
N GLY A 143 14.33 -8.61 12.35
CA GLY A 143 14.17 -7.23 12.76
C GLY A 143 15.16 -6.85 13.85
N VAL A 144 14.89 -5.73 14.51
CA VAL A 144 15.65 -5.24 15.66
C VAL A 144 15.50 -6.22 16.83
N ALA A 145 16.60 -6.58 17.49
CA ALA A 145 16.58 -7.47 18.64
C ALA A 145 15.64 -6.96 19.75
N ASP A 146 15.18 -7.89 20.61
CA ASP A 146 14.47 -7.52 21.82
C ASP A 146 15.40 -6.76 22.76
N TYR A 147 14.97 -5.57 23.16
CA TYR A 147 15.54 -4.81 24.25
C TYR A 147 14.50 -4.83 25.38
N ASP A 148 14.96 -5.03 26.60
CA ASP A 148 14.10 -5.05 27.79
C ASP A 148 13.26 -3.76 27.87
N ASP A 149 12.03 -3.89 28.37
CA ASP A 149 10.98 -2.86 28.29
C ASP A 149 11.28 -1.57 29.06
N GLU A 150 12.36 -1.53 29.84
CA GLU A 150 12.90 -0.30 30.38
C GLU A 150 13.56 0.49 29.23
N ASP A 151 12.79 1.40 28.62
CA ASP A 151 13.13 2.24 27.44
C ASP A 151 14.55 2.87 27.40
N ASP A 152 15.31 2.82 28.49
CA ASP A 152 16.69 3.28 28.63
C ASP A 152 17.72 2.36 27.92
N ASP A 153 17.45 1.06 27.74
CA ASP A 153 18.42 0.13 27.11
C ASP A 153 18.33 0.09 25.58
N LEU A 154 17.22 0.55 24.99
CA LEU A 154 17.07 0.65 23.54
C LEU A 154 17.95 1.79 22.99
N PRO A 155 18.90 1.54 22.07
CA PRO A 155 19.71 2.60 21.49
C PRO A 155 18.84 3.57 20.66
N GLU A 156 19.27 4.83 20.50
CA GLU A 156 18.55 5.77 19.62
C GLU A 156 18.72 5.41 18.13
N VAL A 157 19.88 4.87 17.78
CA VAL A 157 20.30 4.58 16.40
C VAL A 157 20.94 3.20 16.34
N LEU A 158 20.53 2.40 15.36
CA LEU A 158 21.13 1.10 15.06
C LEU A 158 21.46 1.02 13.56
N GLN A 159 22.75 1.00 13.24
CA GLN A 159 23.25 0.93 11.86
C GLN A 159 23.36 -0.52 11.38
N SER A 160 22.21 -1.11 11.09
CA SER A 160 22.07 -2.45 10.50
C SER A 160 21.10 -2.35 9.34
N ASP A 161 21.51 -2.79 8.15
CA ASP A 161 20.61 -2.91 7.00
C ASP A 161 19.86 -4.27 7.01
N ASP A 162 20.32 -5.24 7.79
CA ASP A 162 19.75 -6.59 7.87
C ASP A 162 18.38 -6.61 8.57
N ASP A 163 18.08 -5.59 9.36
CA ASP A 163 16.80 -5.45 10.08
C ASP A 163 15.67 -4.90 9.19
N PHE A 164 15.99 -4.49 7.95
CA PHE A 164 15.01 -3.96 7.01
C PHE A 164 14.50 -5.06 6.09
N VAL A 165 13.20 -5.28 6.09
CA VAL A 165 12.57 -6.26 5.23
C VAL A 165 11.77 -5.58 4.13
N GLU A 166 12.19 -5.75 2.87
CA GLU A 166 11.47 -5.26 1.71
C GLU A 166 10.46 -6.28 1.17
N HIS A 167 9.19 -5.89 1.17
CA HIS A 167 8.08 -6.66 0.63
C HIS A 167 7.66 -6.09 -0.72
N PHE A 168 7.98 -6.80 -1.80
CA PHE A 168 7.51 -6.44 -3.13
C PHE A 168 6.00 -6.68 -3.27
N VAL A 169 5.31 -5.71 -3.85
CA VAL A 169 3.87 -5.82 -4.12
C VAL A 169 3.60 -6.03 -5.60
N SER A 170 2.42 -6.60 -5.89
CA SER A 170 1.91 -6.72 -7.24
C SER A 170 1.64 -5.33 -7.84
N ARG A 171 2.63 -4.73 -8.51
CA ARG A 171 2.60 -3.34 -9.03
C ARG A 171 1.33 -3.01 -9.85
N HIS A 172 0.76 -4.00 -10.56
CA HIS A 172 -0.47 -3.85 -11.33
C HIS A 172 -1.74 -3.76 -10.46
N LYS A 173 -1.75 -4.40 -9.28
CA LYS A 173 -2.83 -4.31 -8.30
C LYS A 173 -2.75 -3.03 -7.50
N PHE A 174 -1.55 -2.47 -7.31
CA PHE A 174 -1.32 -1.24 -6.56
C PHE A 174 -1.09 -0.01 -7.45
N THR A 175 -1.90 0.15 -8.50
CA THR A 175 -2.03 1.41 -9.25
C THR A 175 -3.14 2.28 -8.64
N GLY A 176 -3.06 3.60 -8.82
CA GLY A 176 -4.15 4.50 -8.44
C GLY A 176 -4.32 4.69 -6.93
N VAL A 177 -3.27 4.45 -6.13
CA VAL A 177 -3.34 4.48 -4.67
C VAL A 177 -3.32 5.93 -4.19
N GLN A 178 -4.40 6.38 -3.56
CA GLN A 178 -4.51 7.66 -2.84
C GLN A 178 -4.37 7.48 -1.33
N GLN A 179 -4.69 6.28 -0.84
CA GLN A 179 -4.46 5.86 0.54
C GLN A 179 -4.10 4.39 0.57
N LEU A 180 -3.11 4.05 1.38
CA LEU A 180 -2.74 2.69 1.73
C LEU A 180 -3.16 2.44 3.18
N THR A 181 -3.77 1.30 3.45
CA THR A 181 -4.00 0.83 4.82
C THR A 181 -3.20 -0.44 5.03
N ILE A 182 -2.38 -0.44 6.07
CA ILE A 182 -1.59 -1.57 6.52
C ILE A 182 -2.27 -2.12 7.77
N PHE A 183 -2.66 -3.39 7.74
CA PHE A 183 -3.19 -4.10 8.89
C PHE A 183 -2.23 -5.22 9.27
N ILE A 184 -1.69 -5.15 10.47
CA ILE A 184 -0.93 -6.22 11.11
C ILE A 184 -1.95 -7.06 11.88
N GLU A 185 -2.11 -8.32 11.48
CA GLU A 185 -3.12 -9.23 12.01
C GLU A 185 -2.61 -10.06 13.18
N ASN A 186 -1.33 -10.46 13.14
CA ASN A 186 -0.69 -11.24 14.19
C ASN A 186 0.84 -11.08 14.17
N ILE A 187 1.47 -11.55 15.25
CA ILE A 187 2.92 -11.60 15.44
C ILE A 187 3.43 -13.06 15.48
N TYR A 188 4.74 -13.22 15.65
CA TYR A 188 5.35 -14.48 16.06
C TYR A 188 5.25 -14.58 17.60
N ASP A 189 4.20 -15.23 18.12
CA ASP A 189 3.82 -15.28 19.54
C ASP A 189 4.44 -16.44 20.32
N ASP A 190 5.63 -16.92 19.93
CA ASP A 190 6.22 -18.15 20.51
C ASP A 190 6.46 -18.07 22.03
N GLU A 191 6.43 -16.85 22.59
CA GLU A 191 6.64 -16.55 24.02
C GLU A 191 5.38 -16.05 24.75
N GLY A 192 4.23 -16.00 24.06
CA GLY A 192 2.95 -15.55 24.64
C GLY A 192 2.80 -14.03 24.75
N GLU A 193 3.59 -13.28 23.99
CA GLU A 193 3.46 -11.83 23.85
C GLU A 193 2.28 -11.48 22.96
N GLU A 194 1.57 -10.39 23.29
CA GLU A 194 0.39 -9.90 22.58
C GLU A 194 0.61 -8.44 22.12
N GLU A 195 1.87 -7.99 21.96
CA GLU A 195 2.21 -6.64 21.50
C GLU A 195 2.96 -6.71 20.16
N CYS A 196 2.63 -5.83 19.22
CA CYS A 196 3.35 -5.67 17.97
C CYS A 196 4.25 -4.42 18.03
N ARG A 197 5.52 -4.54 17.61
CA ARG A 197 6.49 -3.43 17.58
C ARG A 197 6.97 -3.09 16.16
N VAL A 198 6.81 -1.81 15.77
CA VAL A 198 7.24 -1.27 14.48
C VAL A 198 8.12 -0.05 14.68
N HIS A 199 9.33 -0.05 14.10
CA HIS A 199 10.28 1.07 14.19
C HIS A 199 10.18 2.04 13.01
N SER A 200 9.98 1.53 11.80
CA SER A 200 9.83 2.40 10.62
C SER A 200 9.14 1.71 9.45
N ILE A 201 8.58 2.55 8.57
CA ILE A 201 7.95 2.16 7.32
C ILE A 201 8.50 3.05 6.19
N GLU A 202 8.98 2.42 5.12
CA GLU A 202 9.33 3.11 3.87
C GLU A 202 8.48 2.54 2.73
N LEU A 203 7.83 3.42 1.98
CA LEU A 203 7.05 3.04 0.81
C LEU A 203 7.83 3.43 -0.44
N ARG A 204 7.96 2.51 -1.41
CA ARG A 204 8.61 2.81 -2.70
C ARG A 204 7.65 2.65 -3.87
N GLY A 205 7.76 3.53 -4.85
CA GLY A 205 6.89 3.54 -6.01
C GLY A 205 7.05 4.75 -6.90
N GLU A 206 6.01 5.01 -7.69
CA GLU A 206 5.89 6.22 -8.50
C GLU A 206 4.72 7.07 -8.01
N PHE A 207 4.95 8.37 -7.88
CA PHE A 207 3.91 9.35 -7.55
C PHE A 207 3.57 10.16 -8.79
N THR A 208 2.28 10.29 -9.07
CA THR A 208 1.74 11.17 -10.12
C THR A 208 0.87 12.23 -9.45
N GLU A 209 1.23 13.49 -9.60
CA GLU A 209 0.44 14.59 -9.05
C GLU A 209 -0.91 14.71 -9.79
N LEU A 210 -2.00 14.87 -9.03
CA LEU A 210 -3.33 15.06 -9.59
C LEU A 210 -3.61 16.56 -9.65
N ASN A 211 -3.37 17.16 -10.81
CA ASN A 211 -3.69 18.57 -11.00
C ASN A 211 -5.22 18.72 -11.08
N LYS A 212 -5.82 19.36 -10.08
CA LYS A 212 -7.22 19.77 -10.13
C LYS A 212 -7.27 21.12 -10.84
N ASP A 213 -7.03 21.14 -12.14
CA ASP A 213 -7.52 22.27 -12.92
C ASP A 213 -9.05 22.17 -12.92
N PRO A 214 -9.78 23.14 -12.32
CA PRO A 214 -11.22 23.13 -12.44
C PRO A 214 -11.53 23.28 -13.93
N VAL A 215 -12.17 22.28 -14.52
CA VAL A 215 -12.86 22.47 -15.80
C VAL A 215 -13.97 23.47 -15.50
N ILE A 216 -13.69 24.76 -15.67
CA ILE A 216 -14.69 25.80 -15.69
C ILE A 216 -15.49 25.53 -16.97
N THR A 217 -16.49 24.66 -16.87
CA THR A 217 -17.59 24.64 -17.83
C THR A 217 -18.31 25.97 -17.64
N LEU A 218 -17.84 26.98 -18.37
CA LEU A 218 -18.62 28.15 -18.67
C LEU A 218 -19.78 27.64 -19.53
N TYR A 219 -20.87 27.22 -18.88
CA TYR A 219 -22.14 27.07 -19.58
C TYR A 219 -22.50 28.48 -20.04
N GLU A 220 -22.32 28.74 -21.33
CA GLU A 220 -22.77 29.94 -22.03
C GLU A 220 -24.28 30.08 -21.87
N SER A 221 -24.73 30.53 -20.71
CA SER A 221 -26.09 31.02 -20.50
C SER A 221 -26.13 32.47 -20.94
N ALA A 222 -25.73 32.73 -22.18
CA ALA A 222 -26.19 33.93 -22.87
C ALA A 222 -27.60 33.61 -23.35
N ALA A 223 -28.60 33.91 -22.51
CA ALA A 223 -29.97 34.02 -23.01
C ALA A 223 -29.94 35.08 -24.12
N ASN A 224 -30.06 34.65 -25.38
CA ASN A 224 -30.17 35.57 -26.51
C ASN A 224 -31.53 36.28 -26.39
N PRO A 225 -31.60 37.61 -26.17
CA PRO A 225 -32.86 38.34 -26.00
C PRO A 225 -33.77 38.34 -27.24
N ALA A 226 -33.32 37.71 -28.34
CA ALA A 226 -34.00 37.72 -29.63
C ALA A 226 -35.04 36.60 -29.82
N ASP A 227 -35.20 35.64 -28.90
CA ASP A 227 -36.06 34.46 -29.14
C ASP A 227 -37.43 34.48 -28.41
N HIS A 228 -37.80 35.61 -27.83
CA HIS A 228 -39.19 35.80 -27.36
C HIS A 228 -39.99 36.55 -28.42
N LYS A 229 -40.74 35.80 -29.24
CA LYS A 229 -41.76 36.36 -30.13
C LYS A 229 -42.80 37.09 -29.29
N ASN A 230 -42.85 38.40 -29.42
CA ASN A 230 -43.95 39.23 -28.93
C ASN A 230 -45.26 38.74 -29.55
N ILE A 231 -46.12 38.13 -28.74
CA ILE A 231 -47.53 37.91 -29.07
C ILE A 231 -48.14 39.31 -29.14
N THR A 232 -48.23 39.85 -30.34
CA THR A 232 -48.88 41.12 -30.63
C THR A 232 -50.38 40.94 -30.47
N VAL A 233 -50.94 41.79 -29.62
CA VAL A 233 -52.38 41.99 -29.43
C VAL A 233 -52.99 42.38 -30.78
N VAL A 234 -53.90 41.56 -31.30
CA VAL A 234 -54.71 41.95 -32.48
C VAL A 234 -56.01 42.56 -31.97
N ASP A 235 -56.07 43.88 -32.12
CA ASP A 235 -57.21 44.76 -31.91
C ASP A 235 -58.25 44.50 -33.01
N HIS A 236 -59.48 44.09 -32.66
CA HIS A 236 -60.60 43.99 -33.60
C HIS A 236 -61.52 45.19 -33.39
N GLN A 237 -61.29 46.27 -34.15
CA GLN A 237 -62.24 47.36 -34.30
C GLN A 237 -63.18 47.12 -35.49
N HIS A 238 -64.47 47.02 -35.16
CA HIS A 238 -65.67 47.61 -35.80
C HIS A 238 -65.69 47.90 -37.32
N VAL A 239 -66.75 47.42 -38.00
CA VAL A 239 -67.52 48.22 -38.98
C VAL A 239 -69.02 47.89 -38.93
N THR A 240 -69.82 48.94 -38.85
CA THR A 240 -71.28 49.06 -38.88
C THR A 240 -71.86 48.82 -40.28
N GLN A 241 -73.00 48.14 -40.38
CA GLN A 241 -74.18 48.61 -41.12
C GLN A 241 -75.43 47.89 -40.61
#